data_AF-A0A1W9HTG2-F1
#
_entry.id   AF-A0A1W9HTG2-F1
#
_cell.length_a   1.000
_cell.length_b   1.000
_cell.length_c   1.000
_cell.angle_alpha   90.00
_cell.angle_beta   90.00
_cell.angle_gamma   90.00
#
_symmetry.space_group_name_H-M   'P 1'
#
loop_
_entity.id
_entity.type
_entity.pdbx_description
1 polymer ?
#
loop_
_entity_poly.entity_id
_entity_poly.type
_entity_poly.pdbx_seq_one_letter_code
_entity_poly.pdbx_strand_id
1 'polypeptide(L)'
;MNLWGWSGGLDAALKKLGSVSDLHPALKDGFLKLYGYSSDEDGIRHAILRDAKVGFDEAKFMLVSCSAFVNFLVSKAASAGLLKKA
;
A
#
# COMPACT_ATOMS: atom_id res chain seq x y z
N MET A 1 -21.35 2.58 10.01
CA MET A 1 -20.80 1.44 10.77
C MET A 1 -21.38 0.19 10.15
N ASN A 2 -20.58 -0.55 9.37
CA ASN A 2 -21.10 -1.62 8.52
C ASN A 2 -20.93 -2.95 9.26
N LEU A 3 -22.00 -3.75 9.29
CA LEU A 3 -22.22 -4.93 10.13
C LEU A 3 -21.37 -6.16 9.78
N TRP A 4 -20.27 -6.00 9.05
CA TRP A 4 -19.43 -7.10 8.54
C TRP A 4 -17.96 -7.02 8.95
N GLY A 5 -17.59 -6.23 9.97
CA GLY A 5 -16.34 -6.37 10.74
C GLY A 5 -15.00 -6.37 9.99
N TRP A 6 -14.98 -6.25 8.66
CA TRP A 6 -13.78 -6.37 7.86
C TRP A 6 -13.14 -4.99 7.74
N SER A 7 -12.32 -4.64 8.72
CA SER A 7 -11.46 -3.46 8.65
C SER A 7 -10.21 -3.70 7.77
N GLY A 8 -10.24 -4.68 6.85
CA GLY A 8 -9.06 -5.25 6.20
C GLY A 8 -8.52 -4.44 5.02
N GLY A 9 -8.31 -3.14 5.21
CA GLY A 9 -7.67 -2.26 4.23
C GLY A 9 -6.20 -1.96 4.55
N LEU A 10 -5.50 -1.34 3.61
CA LEU A 10 -4.10 -0.96 3.79
C LEU A 10 -3.88 -0.07 5.02
N ASP A 11 -4.78 0.88 5.30
CA ASP A 11 -4.66 1.74 6.49
C ASP A 11 -4.67 0.95 7.79
N ALA A 12 -5.54 -0.05 7.93
CA ALA A 12 -5.57 -0.89 9.12
C ALA A 12 -4.31 -1.74 9.26
N ALA A 13 -3.78 -2.26 8.14
CA ALA A 13 -2.52 -3.00 8.13
C ALA A 13 -1.34 -2.11 8.56
N LEU A 14 -1.24 -0.89 8.04
CA LEU A 14 -0.20 0.06 8.40
C LEU A 14 -0.33 0.57 9.84
N LYS A 15 -1.56 0.74 10.36
CA LYS A 15 -1.81 1.05 11.78
C LYS A 15 -1.29 -0.06 12.68
N LYS A 16 -1.59 -1.32 12.36
CA LYS A 16 -1.10 -2.48 13.12
C LYS A 16 0.41 -2.62 13.03
N LEU A 17 1.01 -2.36 11.86
CA LEU A 17 2.46 -2.36 11.70
C LEU A 17 3.10 -1.24 12.53
N GLY A 18 2.55 -0.03 12.49
CA GLY A 18 3.04 1.12 13.26
C GLY A 18 2.86 1.01 14.78
N SER A 19 1.94 0.16 15.27
CA SER A 19 1.80 -0.06 16.71
C SER A 19 2.89 -0.97 17.30
N VAL A 20 3.62 -1.71 16.45
CA VAL A 20 4.67 -2.65 16.87
C VAL A 20 6.03 -2.37 16.22
N SER A 21 6.11 -1.38 15.34
CA SER A 21 7.33 -0.95 14.65
C SER A 21 7.34 0.56 14.53
N ASP A 22 8.53 1.16 14.56
CA ASP A 22 8.68 2.61 14.41
C ASP A 22 8.47 3.03 12.94
N LEU A 23 7.19 3.08 12.53
CA LEU A 23 6.77 3.52 11.22
C LEU A 23 6.44 5.02 11.28
N HIS A 24 7.31 5.83 10.68
CA HIS A 24 7.14 7.27 10.65
C HIS A 24 5.77 7.67 10.06
N PRO A 25 4.98 8.56 10.71
CA PRO A 25 3.64 8.93 10.25
C PRO A 25 3.60 9.45 8.81
N ALA A 26 4.55 10.29 8.42
CA ALA A 26 4.61 10.81 7.05
C ALA A 26 4.86 9.70 6.00
N LEU A 27 5.61 8.65 6.37
CA LEU A 27 5.86 7.53 5.48
C LEU A 27 4.58 6.69 5.31
N LYS A 28 3.85 6.45 6.41
CA LYS A 28 2.52 5.82 6.38
C LYS A 28 1.58 6.58 5.44
N ASP A 29 1.48 7.90 5.60
CA ASP A 29 0.60 8.74 4.78
C ASP A 29 1.01 8.74 3.30
N GLY A 30 2.31 8.70 3.02
CA GLY A 30 2.83 8.53 1.66
C GLY A 30 2.35 7.23 1.01
N PHE A 31 2.44 6.10 1.73
CA PHE A 31 1.92 4.82 1.22
C PHE A 31 0.40 4.85 0.98
N LEU A 32 -0.36 5.48 1.86
CA LEU A 32 -1.80 5.62 1.68
C LEU A 32 -2.16 6.49 0.46
N LYS A 33 -1.44 7.59 0.23
CA LYS A 33 -1.63 8.45 -0.94
C LYS A 33 -1.28 7.74 -2.24
N LEU A 34 -0.19 6.98 -2.28
CA LEU A 34 0.18 6.16 -3.44
C LEU A 34 -0.85 5.07 -3.74
N TYR A 35 -1.36 4.40 -2.70
CA TYR A 35 -2.44 3.42 -2.85
C TYR A 35 -3.76 4.07 -3.29
N GLY A 36 -4.04 5.29 -2.81
CA GLY A 36 -5.16 6.10 -3.29
C GLY A 36 -5.02 6.42 -4.77
N TYR A 37 -3.85 6.91 -5.21
CA TYR A 37 -3.57 7.20 -6.61
C TYR A 37 -3.75 5.97 -7.52
N SER A 38 -3.33 4.79 -7.09
CA SER A 38 -3.53 3.58 -7.90
C SER A 38 -4.99 3.13 -7.99
N SER A 39 -5.82 3.51 -7.01
CA SER A 39 -7.25 3.15 -6.92
C SER A 39 -8.22 4.22 -7.42
N ASP A 40 -7.72 5.42 -7.69
CA ASP A 40 -8.49 6.56 -8.20
C ASP A 40 -9.00 6.29 -9.63
N GLU A 41 -10.12 6.91 -10.03
CA GLU A 41 -10.74 6.73 -11.36
C GLU A 41 -9.80 7.11 -12.52
N ASP A 42 -8.92 8.10 -12.31
CA ASP A 42 -7.87 8.51 -13.25
C ASP A 42 -6.52 7.81 -12.98
N GLY A 43 -6.51 6.86 -12.04
CA GLY A 43 -5.33 6.14 -11.56
C GLY A 43 -4.89 4.97 -12.44
N ILE A 44 -3.70 4.45 -12.12
CA ILE A 44 -3.01 3.40 -12.90
C ILE A 44 -3.84 2.12 -13.08
N ARG A 45 -4.65 1.72 -12.08
CA ARG A 45 -5.46 0.50 -12.20
C ARG A 45 -6.65 0.66 -13.15
N HIS A 46 -7.24 1.84 -13.21
CA HIS A 46 -8.37 2.13 -14.10
C HIS A 46 -7.92 2.48 -15.52
N ALA A 47 -6.68 2.95 -15.69
CA ALA A 47 -6.01 3.12 -16.99
C ALA A 47 -5.87 1.84 -17.82
N ILE A 48 -5.97 0.67 -17.19
CA ILE A 48 -5.96 -0.62 -17.91
C ILE A 48 -7.31 -0.85 -18.63
N LEU A 49 -8.39 -0.27 -18.14
CA LEU A 49 -9.76 -0.50 -18.62
C LEU A 49 -10.33 0.69 -19.42
N ARG A 50 -9.69 1.86 -19.33
CA ARG A 50 -10.08 3.09 -20.02
C ARG A 50 -8.84 3.76 -20.59
N ASP A 51 -9.01 4.53 -21.66
CA ASP A 51 -7.96 5.32 -22.32
C ASP A 51 -7.52 6.47 -21.39
N ALA A 52 -6.76 6.15 -20.34
CA ALA A 52 -6.40 7.08 -19.29
C ALA A 52 -4.99 7.66 -19.52
N LYS A 53 -4.73 8.81 -18.90
CA LYS A 53 -3.50 9.60 -18.97
C LYS A 53 -2.30 8.99 -18.21
N VAL A 54 -2.20 7.66 -18.14
CA VAL A 54 -1.10 6.97 -17.47
C VAL A 54 -0.08 6.56 -18.52
N GLY A 55 1.09 7.19 -18.47
CA GLY A 55 2.19 6.92 -19.38
C GLY A 55 3.08 5.78 -18.91
N PHE A 56 4.09 5.49 -19.73
CA PHE A 56 5.11 4.50 -19.41
C PHE A 56 5.89 4.85 -18.14
N ASP A 57 6.12 6.13 -17.88
CA ASP A 57 6.88 6.60 -16.73
C ASP A 57 6.15 6.33 -15.42
N GLU A 58 4.85 6.63 -15.34
CA GLU A 58 4.00 6.31 -14.19
C GLU A 58 3.91 4.79 -13.97
N ALA A 59 3.73 4.02 -15.05
CA ALA A 59 3.67 2.56 -14.98
C ALA A 59 4.98 1.97 -14.44
N LYS A 60 6.13 2.44 -14.95
CA LYS A 60 7.46 1.99 -14.51
C LYS A 60 7.73 2.38 -13.05
N PHE A 61 7.41 3.62 -12.68
CA PHE A 61 7.54 4.08 -11.30
C PHE A 61 6.71 3.21 -10.36
N MET A 62 5.46 2.89 -10.74
CA MET A 62 4.59 2.12 -9.89
C MET A 62 5.02 0.66 -9.75
N LEU A 63 5.51 0.03 -10.82
CA LEU A 63 6.05 -1.33 -10.78
C LEU A 63 7.20 -1.48 -9.76
N VAL A 64 8.16 -0.55 -9.83
CA VAL A 64 9.33 -0.55 -8.93
C VAL A 64 8.88 -0.22 -7.49
N SER A 65 8.03 0.78 -7.34
CA SER A 65 7.56 1.23 -6.02
C SER A 65 6.72 0.18 -5.30
N CYS A 66 5.82 -0.53 -6.00
CA CYS A 66 5.05 -1.65 -5.44
C CYS A 66 5.98 -2.77 -4.95
N SER A 67 7.00 -3.11 -5.74
CA SER A 67 7.97 -4.15 -5.37
C SER A 67 8.76 -3.76 -4.12
N ALA A 68 9.28 -2.52 -4.08
CA ALA A 68 9.99 -1.98 -2.92
C ALA A 68 9.08 -1.91 -1.68
N PHE A 69 7.84 -1.48 -1.86
CA PHE A 69 6.84 -1.35 -0.80
C PHE A 69 6.52 -2.69 -0.14
N VAL A 70 6.21 -3.72 -0.90
CA VAL A 70 5.91 -5.06 -0.35
C VAL A 70 7.12 -5.62 0.40
N ASN A 71 8.32 -5.51 -0.19
CA ASN A 71 9.56 -5.96 0.46
C ASN A 71 9.82 -5.24 1.79
N PHE A 72 9.61 -3.92 1.82
CA PHE A 72 9.73 -3.13 3.05
C PHE A 72 8.74 -3.59 4.12
N LEU A 73 7.47 -3.79 3.76
CA LEU A 73 6.44 -4.22 4.71
C LEU A 73 6.72 -5.62 5.27
N VAL A 74 7.12 -6.56 4.41
CA VAL A 74 7.48 -7.92 4.83
C VAL A 74 8.68 -7.89 5.78
N SER A 75 9.73 -7.13 5.44
CA SER A 75 10.91 -6.97 6.28
C SER A 75 10.56 -6.38 7.64
N LYS A 76 9.79 -5.28 7.67
CA LYS A 76 9.34 -4.65 8.93
C LYS A 76 8.44 -5.57 9.76
N ALA A 77 7.50 -6.25 9.12
CA ALA A 77 6.61 -7.19 9.80
C ALA A 77 7.37 -8.39 10.38
N ALA A 78 8.38 -8.90 9.67
CA ALA A 78 9.27 -9.95 10.17
C ALA A 78 10.08 -9.47 11.39
N SER A 79 10.72 -8.30 11.31
CA SER A 79 11.45 -7.71 12.44
C SER A 79 10.56 -7.43 13.66
N ALA A 80 9.29 -7.12 13.43
CA ALA A 80 8.30 -6.89 14.49
C ALA A 80 7.61 -8.18 14.98
N GLY A 81 7.98 -9.36 14.48
CA GLY A 81 7.41 -10.65 14.90
C GLY A 81 5.94 -10.87 14.49
N LEU A 82 5.44 -10.13 13.51
CA LEU A 82 4.05 -10.23 13.03
C LEU A 82 3.82 -11.38 12.04
N LEU A 83 4.88 -11.89 11.42
CA LEU A 83 4.80 -13.00 10.48
C LEU A 83 5.07 -14.32 11.21
N LYS A 84 4.14 -15.27 11.11
CA LYS A 84 4.39 -16.64 11.56
C LYS A 84 5.46 -17.25 10.65
N LYS A 85 6.48 -17.88 11.24
CA LYS A 85 7.35 -18.77 10.48
C LYS A 85 6.49 -19.93 9.99
N ALA A 86 6.54 -20.18 8.69
CA ALA A 86 5.91 -21.35 8.07
C ALA A 86 6.61 -22.63 8.56
#